data_AF-A0AAX3H3X9-F1
#
_entry.id   AF-A0AAX3H3X9-F1
#
_cell.length_a   1.000
_cell.length_b   1.000
_cell.length_c   1.000
_cell.angle_alpha   90.00
_cell.angle_beta   90.00
_cell.angle_gamma   90.00
#
_symmetry.space_group_name_H-M   'P 1'
#
loop_
_entity.id
_entity.type
_entity.pdbx_description
1 polymer ?
#
loop_
_entity_poly.entity_id
_entity_poly.type
_entity_poly.pdbx_seq_one_letter_code
_entity_poly.pdbx_strand_id
1 'polypeptide(L)'
;MNKQKFYKIDLQNWERYTHFYYFSKMTNVGFNLTIEIDITNLLKETKKRNIKFYPAYLYTITTCLNRYRELKIAYDEDELGYWNTLTPLYAIFHDDNKTFS
;
A
#
# COMPACT_ATOMS: atom_id res chain seq x y z
N MET A 1 -4.92 -3.19 -16.88
CA MET A 1 -4.14 -3.33 -15.63
C MET A 1 -2.89 -4.13 -15.96
N ASN A 2 -1.71 -3.69 -15.49
CA ASN A 2 -0.48 -4.47 -15.69
C ASN A 2 -0.62 -5.82 -14.98
N LYS A 3 -0.16 -6.91 -15.61
CA LYS A 3 -0.16 -8.23 -14.98
C LYS A 3 0.71 -8.17 -13.71
N GLN A 4 0.17 -8.65 -12.60
CA GLN A 4 0.89 -8.74 -11.33
C GLN A 4 2.08 -9.70 -11.53
N LYS A 5 3.27 -9.23 -11.13
CA LYS A 5 4.53 -9.98 -11.26
C LYS A 5 5.40 -9.74 -10.04
N PHE A 6 5.94 -10.82 -9.51
CA PHE A 6 6.88 -10.82 -8.39
C PHE A 6 8.32 -10.72 -8.89
N TYR A 7 9.14 -10.00 -8.14
CA TYR A 7 10.58 -9.84 -8.38
C TYR A 7 11.33 -10.18 -7.10
N LYS A 8 12.11 -11.26 -7.14
CA LYS A 8 12.97 -11.67 -6.03
C LYS A 8 14.01 -10.58 -5.74
N ILE A 9 14.23 -10.30 -4.46
CA ILE A 9 15.31 -9.41 -4.02
C ILE A 9 16.58 -10.25 -3.88
N ASP A 10 17.68 -9.75 -4.44
CA ASP A 10 19.00 -10.30 -4.17
C ASP A 10 19.45 -9.89 -2.76
N LEU A 11 19.27 -10.80 -1.81
CA LEU A 11 19.59 -10.57 -0.41
C LEU A 11 21.08 -10.33 -0.15
N GLN A 12 21.97 -10.87 -0.99
CA GLN A 12 23.42 -10.73 -0.81
C GLN A 12 23.88 -9.30 -1.10
N ASN A 13 23.24 -8.67 -2.09
CA ASN A 13 23.60 -7.32 -2.56
C ASN A 13 22.60 -6.24 -2.13
N TRP A 14 21.58 -6.59 -1.35
CA TRP A 14 20.61 -5.60 -0.88
C TRP A 14 21.13 -4.82 0.32
N GLU A 15 21.46 -3.54 0.11
CA GLU A 15 22.00 -2.61 1.12
C GLU A 15 21.23 -2.60 2.45
N ARG A 16 19.91 -2.88 2.41
CA ARG A 16 19.04 -2.86 3.60
C ARG A 16 18.89 -4.22 4.28
N TYR A 17 19.55 -5.27 3.81
CA TYR A 17 19.39 -6.64 4.32
C TYR A 17 19.56 -6.73 5.84
N THR A 18 20.66 -6.21 6.39
CA THR A 18 20.94 -6.25 7.84
C THR A 18 19.85 -5.55 8.65
N HIS A 19 19.39 -4.37 8.18
CA HIS A 19 18.33 -3.62 8.84
C HIS A 19 16.99 -4.37 8.76
N PHE A 20 16.64 -4.89 7.59
CA PHE A 20 15.42 -5.67 7.39
C PHE A 20 15.40 -6.89 8.30
N TYR A 21 16.49 -7.66 8.33
CA TYR A 21 16.60 -8.85 9.17
C TYR A 21 16.42 -8.52 10.66
N TYR A 22 17.12 -7.48 11.15
CA TYR A 22 17.01 -7.05 12.54
C TYR A 22 15.58 -6.66 12.92
N PHE A 23 14.94 -5.76 12.15
CA PHE A 23 13.62 -5.23 12.49
C PHE A 23 12.45 -6.19 12.20
N SER A 24 12.57 -7.07 11.21
CA SER A 24 11.48 -7.98 10.82
C SER A 24 11.57 -9.38 11.42
N LYS A 25 12.77 -9.86 11.78
CA LYS A 25 12.97 -11.23 12.28
C LYS A 25 13.45 -11.30 13.73
N MET A 26 14.32 -10.37 14.14
CA MET A 26 14.87 -10.41 15.52
C MET A 26 14.00 -9.67 16.52
N THR A 27 13.54 -8.46 16.19
CA THR A 27 12.80 -7.60 17.12
C THR A 27 11.31 -7.49 16.81
N ASN A 28 10.92 -7.73 15.54
CA ASN A 28 9.54 -7.63 15.05
C ASN A 28 8.87 -6.29 15.43
N VAL A 29 9.50 -5.19 15.05
CA VAL A 29 9.06 -3.83 15.41
C VAL A 29 8.26 -3.20 14.27
N GLY A 30 7.10 -2.65 14.61
CA GLY A 30 6.29 -1.77 13.76
C GLY A 30 5.97 -0.47 14.46
N PHE A 31 5.66 0.59 13.69
CA PHE A 31 5.20 1.86 14.22
C PHE A 31 4.00 2.38 13.44
N ASN A 32 3.21 3.25 14.06
CA ASN A 32 2.08 3.92 13.43
C ASN A 32 2.30 5.42 13.48
N LEU A 33 1.83 6.12 12.45
CA LEU A 33 1.87 7.58 12.37
C LEU A 33 0.52 8.08 11.87
N THR A 34 -0.05 9.05 12.58
CA THR A 34 -1.26 9.76 12.16
C THR A 34 -0.88 11.19 11.79
N ILE A 35 -1.30 11.63 10.61
CA ILE A 35 -1.12 13.00 10.14
C ILE A 35 -2.43 13.54 9.58
N GLU A 36 -2.60 14.85 9.67
CA GLU A 36 -3.68 15.55 8.98
C GLU A 36 -3.22 15.89 7.55
N ILE A 37 -3.95 15.39 6.55
CA ILE A 37 -3.69 15.67 5.14
C ILE A 37 -4.72 16.69 4.65
N ASP A 38 -4.26 17.80 4.08
CA ASP A 38 -5.14 18.76 3.41
C ASP A 38 -5.69 18.16 2.10
N ILE A 39 -7.00 17.90 2.09
CA ILE A 39 -7.72 17.32 0.95
C ILE A 39 -8.51 18.35 0.13
N THR A 40 -8.33 19.66 0.39
CA THR A 40 -9.11 20.75 -0.25
C THR A 40 -9.11 20.64 -1.77
N ASN A 41 -7.94 20.45 -2.37
CA ASN A 41 -7.79 20.33 -3.81
C ASN A 41 -8.43 19.04 -4.37
N LEU A 42 -8.27 17.92 -3.67
CA LEU A 42 -8.86 16.64 -4.07
C LEU A 42 -10.40 16.73 -4.07
N LEU A 43 -10.98 17.27 -2.99
CA LEU A 43 -12.43 17.46 -2.88
C LEU A 43 -12.99 18.38 -3.97
N LYS A 44 -12.28 19.46 -4.29
CA LYS A 44 -12.66 20.38 -5.36
C LYS A 44 -12.69 19.68 -6.71
N GLU A 45 -11.65 18.91 -7.02
CA GLU A 45 -11.55 18.18 -8.29
C GLU A 45 -12.59 17.06 -8.40
N THR A 46 -12.86 16.31 -7.32
CA THR A 46 -13.87 15.24 -7.35
C THR A 46 -15.27 15.81 -7.59
N LYS A 47 -15.60 16.95 -6.97
CA LYS A 47 -16.87 17.67 -7.20
C LYS A 47 -16.97 18.19 -8.63
N LYS A 48 -15.92 18.85 -9.14
CA LYS A 48 -15.87 19.38 -10.51
C LYS A 48 -16.09 18.31 -11.56
N ARG A 49 -15.57 17.09 -11.33
CA ARG A 49 -15.63 15.95 -12.26
C ARG A 49 -16.81 15.02 -12.02
N ASN A 50 -17.65 15.29 -11.02
CA ASN A 50 -18.78 14.44 -10.61
C ASN A 50 -18.37 12.97 -10.31
N ILE A 51 -17.27 12.78 -9.60
CA ILE A 51 -16.80 11.46 -9.16
C ILE A 51 -16.89 11.34 -7.64
N LYS A 52 -17.18 10.13 -7.14
CA LYS A 52 -17.22 9.85 -5.69
C LYS A 52 -15.83 10.04 -5.08
N PHE A 53 -15.78 10.64 -3.89
CA PHE A 53 -14.52 10.93 -3.20
C PHE A 53 -13.74 9.66 -2.85
N TYR A 54 -14.41 8.65 -2.25
CA TYR A 54 -13.75 7.44 -1.77
C TYR A 54 -12.92 6.69 -2.83
N PRO A 55 -13.44 6.35 -4.03
CA PRO A 55 -12.63 5.70 -5.07
C PRO A 55 -11.51 6.62 -5.61
N ALA A 56 -11.72 7.94 -5.66
CA ALA A 56 -10.67 8.88 -6.07
C ALA A 56 -9.52 8.95 -5.05
N TYR A 57 -9.86 8.99 -3.76
CA TYR A 57 -8.92 8.90 -2.64
C TYR A 57 -8.14 7.58 -2.66
N LEU A 58 -8.86 6.46 -2.79
CA LEU A 58 -8.25 5.13 -2.84
C LEU A 58 -7.27 5.01 -4.02
N TYR A 59 -7.69 5.43 -5.21
CA TYR A 59 -6.82 5.46 -6.39
C TYR A 59 -5.56 6.31 -6.16
N THR A 60 -5.72 7.48 -5.54
CA THR A 60 -4.60 8.40 -5.26
C THR A 60 -3.59 7.74 -4.32
N ILE A 61 -4.05 7.17 -3.21
CA ILE A 61 -3.17 6.47 -2.26
C ILE A 61 -2.49 5.28 -2.93
N THR A 62 -3.25 4.41 -3.60
CA THR A 62 -2.68 3.23 -4.24
C THR A 62 -1.67 3.61 -5.31
N THR A 63 -1.90 4.69 -6.05
CA THR A 63 -0.92 5.23 -7.01
C THR A 63 0.35 5.69 -6.33
N CYS A 64 0.25 6.39 -5.20
CA CYS A 64 1.41 6.81 -4.41
C CYS A 64 2.19 5.58 -3.89
N LEU A 65 1.51 4.63 -3.24
CA LEU A 65 2.14 3.41 -2.73
C LEU A 65 2.86 2.64 -3.85
N ASN A 66 2.26 2.56 -5.03
CA ASN A 66 2.81 1.86 -6.18
C ASN A 66 4.14 2.44 -6.70
N ARG A 67 4.45 3.71 -6.41
CA ARG A 67 5.72 4.36 -6.83
C ARG A 67 6.92 3.88 -6.03
N TYR A 68 6.70 3.40 -4.82
CA TYR A 68 7.75 3.06 -3.87
C TYR A 68 7.91 1.54 -3.77
N ARG A 69 9.11 1.03 -4.03
CA ARG A 69 9.38 -0.42 -4.01
C ARG A 69 9.23 -1.00 -2.61
N GLU A 70 9.70 -0.26 -1.62
CA GLU A 70 9.72 -0.61 -0.20
C GLU A 70 8.33 -0.87 0.38
N LEU A 71 7.29 -0.27 -0.19
CA LEU A 71 5.88 -0.49 0.20
C LEU A 71 5.25 -1.71 -0.49
N LYS A 72 6.00 -2.37 -1.37
CA LYS A 72 5.56 -3.53 -2.16
C LYS A 72 6.36 -4.80 -1.82
N ILE A 73 7.23 -4.74 -0.83
CA ILE A 73 8.04 -5.88 -0.38
C ILE A 73 7.13 -6.88 0.33
N ALA A 74 7.22 -8.14 -0.06
CA ALA A 74 6.43 -9.24 0.49
C ALA A 74 7.21 -10.56 0.38
N TYR A 75 6.74 -11.56 1.12
CA TYR A 75 7.11 -12.95 0.87
C TYR A 75 6.13 -13.57 -0.12
N ASP A 76 6.65 -14.35 -1.06
CA ASP A 76 5.89 -15.21 -1.97
C ASP A 76 6.50 -16.61 -1.89
N GLU A 77 5.76 -17.60 -1.38
CA GLU A 77 6.25 -18.98 -1.16
C GLU A 77 7.65 -19.04 -0.49
N ASP A 78 7.83 -18.28 0.60
CA ASP A 78 9.09 -18.12 1.36
C ASP A 78 10.21 -17.29 0.72
N GLU A 79 10.02 -16.82 -0.52
CA GLU A 79 10.97 -15.94 -1.20
C GLU A 79 10.69 -14.47 -0.89
N LEU A 80 11.70 -13.73 -0.43
CA LEU A 80 11.57 -12.29 -0.23
C LEU A 80 11.75 -11.55 -1.56
N GLY A 81 10.78 -10.70 -1.88
CA GLY A 81 10.79 -9.93 -3.11
C GLY A 81 9.85 -8.76 -3.04
N TYR A 82 9.44 -8.26 -4.20
CA TYR A 82 8.44 -7.20 -4.30
C TYR A 82 7.54 -7.38 -5.52
N TRP A 83 6.30 -6.92 -5.38
CA TRP A 83 5.35 -6.86 -6.48
C TRP A 83 5.59 -5.63 -7.37
N ASN A 84 5.44 -5.77 -8.69
CA ASN A 84 5.45 -4.60 -9.57
C ASN A 84 4.30 -3.63 -9.25
N THR A 85 3.13 -4.17 -8.89
CA THR A 85 1.94 -3.40 -8.61
C THR A 85 1.15 -3.94 -7.42
N LEU A 86 0.49 -3.03 -6.69
CA LEU A 86 -0.48 -3.32 -5.64
C LEU A 86 -1.89 -2.98 -6.13
N THR A 87 -2.83 -3.87 -5.79
CA THR A 87 -4.28 -3.65 -5.92
C THR A 87 -4.83 -3.33 -4.52
N PRO A 88 -5.67 -2.31 -4.36
CA PRO A 88 -6.16 -1.96 -3.04
C PRO A 88 -7.15 -3.00 -2.53
N LEU A 89 -6.96 -3.45 -1.29
CA LEU A 89 -7.99 -4.07 -0.47
C LEU A 89 -8.61 -2.98 0.40
N TYR A 90 -9.93 -2.88 0.40
CA TYR A 90 -10.64 -1.81 1.08
C TYR A 90 -11.96 -2.31 1.65
N ALA A 91 -12.36 -1.74 2.79
CA ALA A 91 -13.59 -2.13 3.47
C ALA A 91 -14.82 -1.48 2.82
N ILE A 92 -15.90 -2.26 2.70
CA ILE A 92 -17.22 -1.79 2.30
C ILE A 92 -18.14 -1.95 3.51
N PHE A 93 -18.75 -0.85 3.94
CA PHE A 93 -19.69 -0.86 5.07
C PHE A 93 -21.09 -1.27 4.61
N HIS A 94 -21.67 -2.25 5.31
CA HIS A 94 -23.03 -2.74 5.10
C HIS A 94 -23.94 -2.12 6.16
N ASP A 95 -24.70 -1.10 5.77
CA ASP A 95 -25.50 -0.33 6.73
C ASP A 95 -26.69 -1.12 7.30
N ASP A 96 -27.17 -2.13 6.58
CA ASP A 96 -28.27 -3.01 6.96
C ASP A 96 -27.96 -3.86 8.20
N ASN A 97 -26.72 -4.35 8.33
CA ASN A 97 -26.31 -5.23 9.43
C ASN A 97 -25.11 -4.70 10.23
N LYS A 98 -24.62 -3.51 9.90
CA LYS A 98 -23.48 -2.83 10.55
C LYS A 98 -22.17 -3.63 10.49
N THR A 99 -21.97 -4.43 9.44
CA THR A 99 -20.74 -5.20 9.19
C THR A 99 -19.90 -4.59 8.06
N PHE A 100 -18.73 -5.20 7.80
CA PHE A 100 -17.85 -4.83 6.68
C PHE A 100 -17.49 -6.05 5.84
N SER A 101 -17.28 -5.84 4.53
CA SER A 101 -16.56 -6.77 3.64
C SER A 101 -15.26 -6.17 3.15
#